data_AF-A0AAU7CCY6-F1
#
_entry.id   AF-A0AAU7CCY6-F1
#
_cell.length_a   1.000
_cell.length_b   1.000
_cell.length_c   1.000
_cell.angle_alpha   90.00
_cell.angle_beta   90.00
_cell.angle_gamma   90.00
#
_symmetry.space_group_name_H-M   'P 1'
#
loop_
_entity.id
_entity.type
_entity.pdbx_description
1 polymer ?
#
loop_
_entity_poly.entity_id
_entity_poly.type
_entity_poly.pdbx_seq_one_letter_code
_entity_poly.pdbx_strand_id
1 'polypeptide(L)'
;MYDIYNPPPAPVAWNPPQPERLFYTRGDLTCLATLCATLFAASILIWSSEPTVAFITALGGSLVILESWFTALGFMHRRRSLSVKARWTIFVAALVPWLVGLGIAATLMLGLFYVSDWFS
;
A
#
# COMPACT_ATOMS: atom_id res chain seq x y z
N MET A 1 -52.24 22.29 -5.25
CA MET A 1 -52.15 22.42 -6.72
C MET A 1 -50.67 22.61 -7.04
N TYR A 2 -49.99 21.60 -7.57
CA TYR A 2 -48.57 21.65 -7.90
C TYR A 2 -48.44 22.28 -9.29
N ASP A 3 -47.73 23.41 -9.39
CA ASP A 3 -47.57 24.12 -10.65
C ASP A 3 -46.64 23.32 -11.58
N ILE A 4 -47.24 22.78 -12.65
CA ILE A 4 -46.59 22.02 -13.72
C ILE A 4 -45.69 22.89 -14.61
N TYR A 5 -45.74 24.22 -14.47
CA TYR A 5 -44.83 25.15 -15.13
C TYR A 5 -43.60 25.49 -14.30
N ASN A 6 -43.41 24.88 -13.13
CA ASN A 6 -42.15 25.03 -12.40
C ASN A 6 -41.00 24.51 -13.26
N PRO A 7 -40.05 25.38 -13.67
CA PRO A 7 -38.88 24.91 -14.39
C PRO A 7 -38.11 23.92 -13.50
N PRO A 8 -37.49 22.87 -14.09
CA PRO A 8 -36.68 21.95 -13.32
C PRO A 8 -35.59 22.74 -12.56
N PRO A 9 -35.25 22.35 -11.33
CA PRO A 9 -34.22 23.02 -10.55
C PRO A 9 -32.96 23.14 -11.42
N ALA A 10 -32.42 24.35 -11.51
CA ALA A 10 -31.24 24.62 -12.31
C ALA A 10 -30.13 23.61 -11.97
N PRO A 11 -29.35 23.12 -12.96
CA PRO A 11 -28.27 22.21 -12.69
C PRO A 11 -27.37 22.81 -11.61
N VAL A 12 -27.18 22.07 -10.50
CA VAL A 12 -26.28 22.49 -9.44
C VAL A 12 -24.90 22.71 -10.05
N ALA A 13 -24.36 23.92 -9.91
CA ALA A 13 -23.03 24.23 -10.42
C ALA A 13 -22.01 23.23 -9.84
N TRP A 14 -21.25 22.57 -10.72
CA TRP A 14 -20.24 21.62 -10.31
C TRP A 14 -19.15 22.33 -9.51
N ASN A 15 -19.08 22.05 -8.21
CA ASN A 15 -17.95 22.45 -7.38
C ASN A 15 -16.89 21.34 -7.43
N PRO A 16 -15.65 21.64 -7.86
CA PRO A 16 -14.59 20.64 -7.82
C PRO A 16 -14.37 20.18 -6.37
N PRO A 17 -14.14 18.88 -6.13
CA PRO A 17 -13.84 18.38 -4.80
C PRO A 17 -12.58 19.08 -4.28
N GLN A 18 -12.67 19.70 -3.11
CA GLN A 18 -11.51 20.37 -2.52
C GLN A 18 -10.45 19.34 -2.14
N PRO A 19 -9.15 19.67 -2.29
CA PRO A 19 -8.07 18.80 -1.85
C PRO A 19 -8.13 18.63 -0.34
N GLU A 20 -8.65 17.49 0.11
CA GLU A 20 -8.81 17.18 1.52
C GLU A 20 -7.48 16.66 2.10
N ARG A 21 -7.02 17.26 3.20
CA ARG A 21 -5.73 16.91 3.80
C ARG A 21 -5.85 15.57 4.51
N LEU A 22 -5.02 14.61 4.12
CA LEU A 22 -4.87 13.32 4.80
C LEU A 22 -4.21 13.55 6.18
N PHE A 23 -4.86 13.08 7.25
CA PHE A 23 -4.35 13.19 8.61
C PHE A 23 -3.51 11.97 9.00
N TYR A 24 -2.20 12.15 9.13
CA TYR A 24 -1.28 11.15 9.66
C TYR A 24 -0.85 11.48 11.09
N THR A 25 -0.44 10.48 11.85
CA THR A 25 0.14 10.66 13.19
C THR A 25 1.67 10.47 13.15
N ARG A 26 2.37 10.80 14.23
CA ARG A 26 3.82 10.51 14.32
C ARG A 26 4.11 9.01 14.39
N GLY A 27 3.26 8.24 15.08
CA GLY A 27 3.42 6.79 15.23
C GLY A 27 3.35 6.05 13.89
N ASP A 28 2.43 6.48 13.05
CA ASP A 28 2.29 6.07 11.66
C ASP A 28 3.59 6.24 10.85
N LEU A 29 4.18 7.44 10.90
CA LEU A 29 5.44 7.75 10.21
C LEU A 29 6.61 6.94 10.76
N THR A 30 6.71 6.79 12.09
CA THR A 30 7.76 5.95 12.67
C THR A 30 7.63 4.52 12.22
N CYS A 31 6.40 4.02 12.10
CA CYS A 31 6.17 2.65 11.68
C CYS A 31 6.53 2.43 10.20
N LEU A 32 6.10 3.35 9.34
CA LEU A 32 6.49 3.37 7.93
C LEU A 32 8.02 3.39 7.78
N ALA A 33 8.70 4.28 8.52
CA ALA A 33 10.15 4.38 8.51
C ALA A 33 10.82 3.08 8.98
N THR A 34 10.32 2.44 10.04
CA THR A 34 10.88 1.17 10.52
C THR A 34 10.75 0.04 9.50
N LEU A 35 9.64 -0.04 8.76
CA LEU A 35 9.46 -1.07 7.73
C LEU A 35 10.36 -0.83 6.53
N CYS A 36 10.44 0.40 6.05
CA CYS A 36 11.38 0.75 4.99
C CYS A 36 12.83 0.49 5.41
N ALA A 37 13.22 0.86 6.64
CA ALA A 37 14.55 0.59 7.16
C ALA A 37 14.85 -0.91 7.23
N THR A 38 13.88 -1.72 7.68
CA THR A 38 14.02 -3.18 7.74
C THR A 38 14.18 -3.78 6.35
N LEU A 39 13.38 -3.33 5.38
CA LEU A 39 13.49 -3.74 3.99
C LEU A 39 14.86 -3.40 3.41
N PHE A 40 15.33 -2.16 3.57
CA PHE A 40 16.64 -1.76 3.05
C PHE A 40 17.78 -2.50 3.73
N ALA A 41 17.69 -2.74 5.04
CA ALA A 41 18.68 -3.56 5.75
C ALA A 41 18.75 -4.98 5.17
N ALA A 42 17.59 -5.61 4.93
CA ALA A 42 17.54 -6.93 4.30
C ALA A 42 18.12 -6.94 2.88
N SER A 43 17.80 -5.93 2.06
CA SER A 43 18.37 -5.78 0.72
C SER A 43 19.89 -5.59 0.74
N ILE A 44 20.41 -4.79 1.70
CA ILE A 44 21.86 -4.56 1.84
C ILE A 44 22.60 -5.86 2.17
N LEU A 45 22.02 -6.74 3.00
CA LEU A 45 22.64 -8.03 3.34
C LEU A 45 22.83 -8.94 2.12
N ILE A 46 21.91 -8.87 1.16
CA ILE A 46 21.94 -9.71 -0.06
C ILE A 46 22.72 -9.03 -1.19
N TRP A 47 23.05 -7.75 -1.04
CA TRP A 47 23.68 -6.93 -2.07
C TRP A 47 25.00 -7.50 -2.60
N SER A 48 25.81 -8.10 -1.72
CA SER A 48 27.11 -8.69 -2.08
C SER A 48 26.99 -9.91 -2.97
N SER A 49 25.89 -10.66 -2.85
CA SER A 49 25.66 -11.89 -3.61
C SER A 49 24.91 -11.60 -4.90
N GLU A 50 23.83 -10.83 -4.81
CA GLU A 50 22.92 -10.57 -5.92
C GLU A 50 22.44 -9.11 -5.92
N PRO A 51 23.26 -8.17 -6.42
CA PRO A 51 22.96 -6.73 -6.36
C PRO A 51 21.69 -6.37 -7.15
N THR A 52 21.44 -7.03 -8.27
CA THR A 52 20.23 -6.80 -9.09
C THR A 52 18.96 -7.17 -8.32
N VAL A 53 18.96 -8.35 -7.67
CA VAL A 53 17.81 -8.81 -6.87
C VAL A 53 17.63 -7.92 -5.65
N ALA A 54 18.72 -7.56 -4.97
CA ALA A 54 18.69 -6.66 -3.84
C ALA A 54 18.08 -5.29 -4.20
N PHE A 55 18.48 -4.72 -5.34
CA PHE A 55 17.96 -3.44 -5.84
C PHE A 55 16.48 -3.51 -6.21
N ILE A 56 16.07 -4.51 -7.00
CA ILE A 56 14.67 -4.68 -7.40
C ILE A 56 13.78 -4.93 -6.17
N THR A 57 14.25 -5.72 -5.22
CA THR A 57 13.53 -6.01 -3.96
C THR A 57 13.38 -4.75 -3.11
N ALA A 58 14.43 -3.93 -3.00
CA ALA A 58 14.38 -2.66 -2.28
C ALA A 58 13.37 -1.69 -2.92
N LEU A 59 13.44 -1.54 -4.24
CA LEU A 59 12.58 -0.63 -4.98
C LEU A 59 11.12 -1.11 -4.97
N GLY A 60 10.88 -2.36 -5.37
CA GLY A 60 9.54 -2.96 -5.40
C GLY A 60 8.92 -3.05 -4.02
N GLY A 61 9.67 -3.49 -3.01
CA GLY A 61 9.21 -3.56 -1.62
C GLY A 61 8.86 -2.18 -1.05
N SER A 62 9.62 -1.14 -1.39
CA SER A 62 9.30 0.23 -0.94
C SER A 62 7.99 0.74 -1.57
N LEU A 63 7.73 0.41 -2.83
CA LEU A 63 6.48 0.73 -3.51
C LEU A 63 5.29 0.06 -2.84
N VAL A 64 5.41 -1.23 -2.53
CA VAL A 64 4.39 -2.03 -1.85
C VAL A 64 4.06 -1.45 -0.47
N ILE A 65 5.10 -1.10 0.30
CA ILE A 65 4.92 -0.49 1.62
C ILE A 65 4.21 0.87 1.50
N LEU A 66 4.62 1.71 0.55
CA LEU A 66 4.01 3.02 0.34
C LEU A 66 2.56 2.92 -0.15
N GLU A 67 2.26 2.02 -1.08
CA GLU A 67 0.90 1.82 -1.57
C GLU A 67 -0.03 1.28 -0.47
N SER A 68 0.46 0.31 0.32
CA SER A 68 -0.26 -0.20 1.50
C SER A 68 -0.52 0.92 2.51
N TRP A 69 0.43 1.84 2.66
CA TRP A 69 0.33 3.00 3.52
C TRP A 69 -0.74 3.98 3.04
N PHE A 70 -0.74 4.33 1.76
CA PHE A 70 -1.77 5.19 1.17
C PHE A 70 -3.17 4.57 1.23
N THR A 71 -3.28 3.27 0.97
CA THR A 71 -4.54 2.53 1.11
C THR A 71 -5.06 2.62 2.55
N ALA A 72 -4.19 2.41 3.54
CA ALA A 72 -4.55 2.53 4.94
C ALA A 72 -4.98 3.95 5.32
N LEU A 73 -4.27 4.98 4.84
CA LEU A 73 -4.64 6.38 5.04
C LEU A 73 -6.01 6.70 4.43
N GLY A 74 -6.32 6.19 3.24
CA GLY A 74 -7.63 6.34 2.61
C GLY A 74 -8.78 5.75 3.44
N PHE A 75 -8.55 4.60 4.09
CA PHE A 75 -9.51 4.00 5.02
C PHE A 75 -9.65 4.79 6.33
N MET A 76 -8.52 5.21 6.92
CA MET A 76 -8.51 6.00 8.15
C MET A 76 -9.16 7.37 7.98
N HIS A 77 -9.05 7.97 6.79
CA HIS A 77 -9.72 9.23 6.46
C HIS A 77 -11.25 9.14 6.64
N ARG A 78 -11.85 8.00 6.30
CA ARG A 78 -13.29 7.76 6.47
C ARG A 78 -13.71 7.56 7.94
N ARG A 79 -12.78 7.33 8.87
CA ARG A 79 -13.05 7.10 10.30
C ARG A 79 -12.08 7.87 11.21
N ARG A 80 -12.48 9.06 11.65
CA ARG A 80 -11.65 10.04 12.39
C ARG A 80 -11.15 9.61 13.78
N SER A 81 -11.75 8.61 14.43
CA SER A 81 -11.45 8.25 15.83
C SER A 81 -10.94 6.82 16.02
N LEU A 82 -9.86 6.46 15.31
CA LEU A 82 -9.24 5.14 15.44
C LEU A 82 -8.08 5.15 16.44
N SER A 83 -8.09 4.16 17.35
CA SER A 83 -6.96 3.85 18.24
C SER A 83 -5.71 3.47 17.42
N VAL A 84 -4.51 3.73 17.97
CA VAL A 84 -3.22 3.39 17.34
C VAL A 84 -3.16 1.91 16.92
N LYS A 85 -3.69 1.01 17.75
CA LYS A 85 -3.75 -0.43 17.44
C LYS A 85 -4.57 -0.69 16.18
N ALA A 86 -5.73 -0.03 16.04
CA ALA A 86 -6.60 -0.19 14.88
C ALA A 86 -5.96 0.37 13.59
N ARG A 87 -5.24 1.50 13.70
CA ARG A 87 -4.49 2.09 12.57
C ARG A 87 -3.44 1.11 12.05
N TRP A 88 -2.66 0.51 12.94
CA TRP A 88 -1.67 -0.52 12.58
C TRP A 88 -2.33 -1.75 11.95
N THR A 89 -3.42 -2.24 12.52
CA THR A 89 -4.15 -3.39 11.95
C THR A 89 -4.64 -3.11 10.53
N ILE A 90 -5.14 -1.91 10.24
CA ILE A 90 -5.58 -1.53 8.89
C ILE A 90 -4.39 -1.52 7.92
N PHE A 91 -3.26 -0.97 8.34
CA PHE A 91 -2.06 -0.96 7.53
C PHE A 91 -1.52 -2.37 7.24
N VAL A 92 -1.43 -3.22 8.27
CA VAL A 92 -1.05 -4.64 8.08
C VAL A 92 -2.05 -5.35 7.17
N ALA A 93 -3.35 -5.10 7.33
CA ALA A 93 -4.36 -5.69 6.46
C ALA A 93 -4.23 -5.25 4.99
N ALA A 94 -3.76 -4.02 4.73
CA ALA A 94 -3.44 -3.56 3.39
C ALA A 94 -2.15 -4.19 2.83
N LEU A 95 -1.20 -4.54 3.70
CA LEU A 95 0.09 -5.15 3.34
C LEU A 95 0.01 -6.66 3.09
N VAL A 96 -0.84 -7.38 3.82
CA VAL A 96 -0.95 -8.86 3.76
C VAL A 96 -1.19 -9.39 2.34
N PRO A 97 -2.12 -8.82 1.53
CA PRO A 97 -2.35 -9.30 0.16
C PRO A 97 -1.09 -9.25 -0.70
N TRP A 98 -0.28 -8.20 -0.55
CA TRP A 98 1.00 -8.08 -1.25
C TRP A 98 2.00 -9.13 -0.83
N LEU A 99 2.15 -9.36 0.48
CA LEU A 99 3.08 -10.37 1.00
C LEU A 99 2.70 -11.79 0.54
N VAL A 100 1.40 -12.11 0.57
CA VAL A 100 0.90 -13.41 0.13
C VAL A 100 1.06 -13.56 -1.39
N GLY A 101 0.63 -12.57 -2.17
CA GLY A 101 0.70 -12.62 -3.63
C GLY A 101 2.14 -12.70 -4.15
N LEU A 102 3.01 -11.80 -3.68
CA LEU A 102 4.42 -11.78 -4.07
C LEU A 102 5.18 -13.00 -3.54
N GLY A 103 4.90 -13.43 -2.31
CA GLY A 103 5.52 -14.62 -1.73
C GLY A 103 5.18 -15.89 -2.51
N ILE A 104 3.90 -16.08 -2.87
CA ILE A 104 3.48 -17.20 -3.71
C ILE A 104 4.14 -17.13 -5.09
N ALA A 105 4.13 -15.96 -5.73
CA ALA A 105 4.74 -15.79 -7.05
C ALA A 105 6.25 -16.10 -7.04
N ALA A 106 6.98 -15.57 -6.05
CA ALA A 106 8.41 -15.84 -5.89
C ALA A 106 8.69 -17.31 -5.62
N THR A 107 7.92 -17.96 -4.75
CA THR A 107 8.07 -19.39 -4.44
C THR A 107 7.81 -20.26 -5.67
N LEU A 108 6.79 -19.92 -6.47
CA LEU A 108 6.51 -20.62 -7.72
C LEU A 108 7.64 -20.44 -8.75
N MET A 109 8.17 -19.23 -8.91
CA MET A 109 9.32 -19.00 -9.79
C MET A 109 10.54 -19.82 -9.35
N LEU A 110 10.90 -19.77 -8.06
CA LEU A 110 12.01 -20.56 -7.53
C LEU A 110 11.78 -22.06 -7.69
N GLY A 111 10.54 -22.54 -7.48
CA GLY A 111 10.18 -23.93 -7.70
C GLY A 111 10.31 -24.36 -9.17
N LEU A 112 9.92 -23.50 -10.11
CA LEU A 112 10.09 -23.76 -11.55
C LEU A 112 11.57 -23.80 -11.94
N PHE A 113 12.39 -22.87 -11.45
CA PHE A 113 13.83 -22.90 -11.68
C PHE A 113 14.47 -24.16 -11.09
N TYR A 114 14.09 -24.53 -9.87
CA TYR A 114 14.58 -25.76 -9.23
C TYR A 114 14.24 -27.02 -10.05
N VAL A 115 13.01 -27.13 -10.55
CA VAL A 115 12.60 -28.25 -11.40
C VAL A 115 13.35 -28.22 -12.74
N SER A 116 13.52 -27.05 -13.34
CA SER A 116 14.30 -26.88 -14.58
C SER A 116 15.74 -27.34 -14.41
N ASP A 117 16.39 -26.96 -13.31
CA ASP A 117 17.76 -27.33 -12.99
C ASP A 117 17.91 -28.83 -12.73
N TRP A 118 16.87 -29.51 -12.25
CA TRP A 118 16.88 -30.97 -12.12
C TRP A 118 16.94 -31.66 -13.48
N PHE A 119 16.18 -31.16 -14.46
CA PHE A 119 16.07 -31.78 -15.78
C PHE A 119 17.21 -31.40 -16.73
N SER A 120 18.09 -30.47 -16.35
CA SER A 120 19.21 -30.00 -17.16
C SER A 120 20.53 -30.68 -16.81
#